data_AF-A0A355Q8V0-F1
#
_entry.id   AF-A0A355Q8V0-F1
#
_cell.length_a   1.000
_cell.length_b   1.000
_cell.length_c   1.000
_cell.angle_alpha   90.00
_cell.angle_beta   90.00
_cell.angle_gamma   90.00
#
_symmetry.space_group_name_H-M   'P 1'
#
loop_
_entity.id
_entity.type
_entity.pdbx_description
1 polymer ?
#
loop_
_entity_poly.entity_id
_entity_poly.type
_entity_poly.pdbx_seq_one_letter_code
_entity_poly.pdbx_strand_id
1 'polypeptide(L)'
;MKASITTNAKFQIAPIDDRIYGSFLEHLGRAIYEGIYEPGHPSSNEKGFRTDVLEIIRDLHVPVIRYPGGNYVSAFKWEDSVGPRELRPKRLDLAWRTIETNQFGIAEFHDWCQQANTAYMMAINLGSRGIDDARNLLEYCNDNSGAAWGDLRKQHGYPEPFNIRMWCLGNEIDGPWQVGHKTAYEYGRLANETAKTYRKFDEDLELIVCGSSNDKMATYPEWEAEVLDQSYESVDYISLHKYWNNYPKDTLNYLASHYELDEYIGTVRSVIQYIKAKKRAKNDVYI
;
A
#
# COMPACT_ATOMS: atom_id res chain seq x y z
N MET A 1 -2.24 26.59 -33.25
CA MET A 1 -1.49 25.37 -33.63
C MET A 1 -2.48 24.34 -34.15
N LYS A 2 -2.15 23.53 -35.16
CA LYS A 2 -2.98 22.38 -35.58
C LYS A 2 -2.34 21.10 -35.01
N ALA A 3 -3.13 20.29 -34.31
CA ALA A 3 -2.72 18.97 -33.81
C ALA A 3 -3.52 17.87 -34.54
N SER A 4 -2.90 16.70 -34.74
CA SER A 4 -3.52 15.54 -35.40
C SER A 4 -3.27 14.29 -34.57
N ILE A 5 -4.32 13.47 -34.37
CA ILE A 5 -4.26 12.20 -33.66
C ILE A 5 -4.69 11.10 -34.64
N THR A 6 -3.98 9.97 -34.63
CA THR A 6 -4.37 8.76 -35.37
C THR A 6 -4.63 7.64 -34.37
N THR A 7 -5.79 6.99 -34.48
CA THR A 7 -6.13 5.81 -33.68
C THR A 7 -6.15 4.58 -34.57
N ASN A 8 -5.51 3.50 -34.14
CA ASN A 8 -5.42 2.26 -34.92
C ASN A 8 -5.48 1.05 -33.99
N ALA A 9 -6.49 0.20 -34.18
CA ALA A 9 -6.71 -1.00 -33.35
C ALA A 9 -5.56 -2.02 -33.40
N LYS A 10 -4.65 -1.94 -34.40
CA LYS A 10 -3.47 -2.81 -34.51
C LYS A 10 -2.27 -2.32 -33.67
N PHE A 11 -2.28 -1.07 -33.20
CA PHE A 11 -1.21 -0.50 -32.39
C PHE A 11 -1.66 -0.45 -30.92
N GLN A 12 -1.68 -1.62 -30.29
CA GLN A 12 -2.06 -1.76 -28.88
C GLN A 12 -0.82 -1.68 -27.99
N ILE A 13 -0.98 -1.09 -26.80
CA ILE A 13 0.06 -1.06 -25.76
C ILE A 13 -0.09 -2.31 -24.88
N ALA A 14 -1.21 -2.41 -24.14
CA ALA A 14 -1.58 -3.56 -23.30
C ALA A 14 -3.07 -3.47 -22.93
N PRO A 15 -3.69 -4.56 -22.45
CA PRO A 15 -4.91 -4.46 -21.65
C PRO A 15 -4.69 -3.55 -20.44
N ILE A 16 -5.69 -2.75 -20.09
CA ILE A 16 -5.64 -1.93 -18.88
C ILE A 16 -5.94 -2.83 -17.69
N ASP A 17 -5.06 -2.81 -16.70
CA ASP A 17 -5.36 -3.33 -15.38
C ASP A 17 -6.11 -2.26 -14.59
N ASP A 18 -7.35 -2.52 -14.20
CA ASP A 18 -8.18 -1.52 -13.52
C ASP A 18 -7.54 -1.01 -12.21
N ARG A 19 -6.61 -1.76 -11.61
CA ARG A 19 -5.91 -1.34 -10.39
C ARG A 19 -5.10 -0.05 -10.52
N ILE A 20 -4.82 0.42 -11.75
CA ILE A 20 -4.27 1.76 -11.96
C ILE A 20 -5.23 2.89 -11.53
N TYR A 21 -6.51 2.58 -11.36
CA TYR A 21 -7.55 3.47 -10.82
C TYR A 21 -7.73 3.32 -9.30
N GLY A 22 -6.79 2.66 -8.62
CA GLY A 22 -6.79 2.49 -7.17
C GLY A 22 -6.66 3.81 -6.41
N SER A 23 -6.92 3.73 -5.10
CA SER A 23 -6.78 4.87 -4.18
C SER A 23 -6.06 4.46 -2.89
N PHE A 24 -6.04 5.34 -1.91
CA PHE A 24 -5.23 5.19 -0.72
C PHE A 24 -5.88 5.86 0.49
N LEU A 25 -5.97 5.12 1.60
CA LEU A 25 -6.40 5.61 2.90
C LEU A 25 -5.30 5.36 3.93
N GLU A 26 -4.90 6.42 4.60
CA GLU A 26 -3.97 6.38 5.72
C GLU A 26 -4.66 6.90 6.99
N HIS A 27 -4.20 6.42 8.14
CA HIS A 27 -4.44 7.09 9.42
C HIS A 27 -3.69 8.44 9.48
N LEU A 28 -4.16 9.40 8.66
CA LEU A 28 -3.60 10.73 8.49
C LEU A 28 -4.73 11.77 8.49
N GLY A 29 -4.66 12.69 9.47
CA GLY A 29 -5.62 13.78 9.57
C GLY A 29 -7.06 13.28 9.65
N ARG A 30 -7.87 13.64 8.65
CA ARG A 30 -9.31 13.33 8.59
C ARG A 30 -9.67 12.27 7.54
N ALA A 31 -8.70 11.51 7.04
CA ALA A 31 -8.99 10.49 6.03
C ALA A 31 -9.88 9.37 6.59
N ILE A 32 -9.55 8.87 7.79
CA ILE A 32 -10.33 7.86 8.50
C ILE A 32 -11.41 8.52 9.36
N TYR A 33 -10.98 9.17 10.45
CA TYR A 33 -11.86 9.84 11.40
C TYR A 33 -12.40 11.14 10.81
N GLU A 34 -13.71 11.37 10.88
CA GLU A 34 -14.39 12.49 10.20
C GLU A 34 -14.31 12.45 8.66
N GLY A 35 -13.85 11.33 8.11
CA GLY A 35 -13.78 11.02 6.69
C GLY A 35 -14.66 9.83 6.39
N ILE A 36 -14.07 8.64 6.25
CA ILE A 36 -14.84 7.41 5.99
C ILE A 36 -15.58 6.88 7.22
N TYR A 37 -15.14 7.25 8.43
CA TYR A 37 -15.67 6.78 9.71
C TYR A 37 -15.97 7.96 10.64
N GLU A 38 -17.26 8.16 10.92
CA GLU A 38 -17.74 9.26 11.77
C GLU A 38 -19.04 8.84 12.50
N PRO A 39 -18.95 8.02 13.56
CA PRO A 39 -20.11 7.66 14.36
C PRO A 39 -20.87 8.89 14.86
N GLY A 40 -22.19 8.93 14.63
CA GLY A 40 -23.05 10.06 15.00
C GLY A 40 -23.26 11.11 13.90
N HIS A 41 -22.55 11.01 12.77
CA HIS A 41 -22.88 11.84 11.60
C HIS A 41 -24.26 11.44 11.02
N PRO A 42 -25.09 12.37 10.53
CA PRO A 42 -26.43 12.06 10.00
C PRO A 42 -26.49 11.02 8.88
N SER A 43 -25.42 10.89 8.10
CA SER A 43 -25.28 9.88 7.03
C SER A 43 -24.53 8.62 7.45
N SER A 44 -24.14 8.48 8.71
CA SER A 44 -23.43 7.28 9.15
C SER A 44 -24.38 6.10 9.32
N ASN A 45 -23.98 4.94 8.81
CA ASN A 45 -24.69 3.68 9.08
C ASN A 45 -24.42 3.17 10.50
N GLU A 46 -25.00 2.02 10.85
CA GLU A 46 -24.86 1.39 12.17
C GLU A 46 -23.41 1.04 12.54
N LYS A 47 -22.54 0.83 11.55
CA LYS A 47 -21.11 0.59 11.77
C LYS A 47 -20.30 1.88 11.94
N GLY A 48 -20.92 3.05 11.78
CA GLY A 48 -20.29 4.37 11.86
C GLY A 48 -19.65 4.85 10.55
N PHE A 49 -19.89 4.14 9.43
CA PHE A 49 -19.36 4.53 8.12
C PHE A 49 -20.28 5.55 7.46
N ARG A 50 -19.67 6.62 6.92
CA ARG A 50 -20.36 7.66 6.17
C ARG A 50 -20.90 7.10 4.84
N THR A 51 -22.22 6.91 4.72
CA THR A 51 -22.82 6.29 3.51
C THR A 51 -22.73 7.19 2.28
N ASP A 52 -22.79 8.50 2.47
CA ASP A 52 -22.57 9.48 1.41
C ASP A 52 -21.13 9.45 0.86
N VAL A 53 -20.13 9.16 1.70
CA VAL A 53 -18.75 8.92 1.22
C VAL A 53 -18.63 7.58 0.51
N LEU A 54 -19.27 6.53 1.05
CA LEU A 54 -19.31 5.21 0.41
C LEU A 54 -19.92 5.27 -1.01
N GLU A 55 -20.99 6.03 -1.19
CA GLU A 55 -21.63 6.23 -2.50
C GLU A 55 -20.67 6.87 -3.50
N ILE A 56 -19.94 7.93 -3.09
CA ILE A 56 -18.93 8.57 -3.95
C ILE A 56 -17.83 7.58 -4.36
N ILE A 57 -17.33 6.76 -3.43
CA ILE A 57 -16.27 5.78 -3.74
C ILE A 57 -16.78 4.71 -4.72
N ARG A 58 -18.02 4.24 -4.57
CA ARG A 58 -18.65 3.30 -5.51
C ARG A 58 -18.82 3.92 -6.90
N ASP A 59 -19.28 5.18 -6.97
CA ASP A 59 -19.47 5.89 -8.23
C ASP A 59 -18.14 6.13 -8.97
N LEU A 60 -17.04 6.29 -8.23
CA LEU A 60 -15.68 6.36 -8.79
C LEU A 60 -15.15 4.99 -9.25
N HIS A 61 -15.83 3.89 -8.92
CA HIS A 61 -15.44 2.53 -9.25
C HIS A 61 -14.00 2.20 -8.82
N VAL A 62 -13.61 2.65 -7.62
CA VAL A 62 -12.26 2.41 -7.10
C VAL A 62 -12.06 0.91 -6.87
N PRO A 63 -11.13 0.24 -7.59
CA PRO A 63 -11.03 -1.22 -7.55
C PRO A 63 -10.19 -1.73 -6.39
N VAL A 64 -9.23 -0.91 -5.91
CA VAL A 64 -8.35 -1.27 -4.80
C VAL A 64 -7.98 -0.03 -3.98
N ILE A 65 -7.92 -0.18 -2.66
CA ILE A 65 -7.49 0.87 -1.74
C ILE A 65 -6.32 0.38 -0.87
N ARG A 66 -5.22 1.13 -0.86
CA ARG A 66 -4.08 0.91 0.05
C ARG A 66 -4.43 1.33 1.49
N TYR A 67 -4.00 0.56 2.50
CA TYR A 67 -4.25 0.80 3.94
C TYR A 67 -3.23 0.01 4.80
N PRO A 68 -2.93 0.36 6.08
CA PRO A 68 -3.36 1.52 6.86
C PRO A 68 -2.51 2.76 6.67
N GLY A 69 -1.53 2.70 5.76
CA GLY A 69 -0.60 3.78 5.71
C GLY A 69 0.26 3.90 4.48
N GLY A 70 0.82 5.10 4.49
CA GLY A 70 2.16 5.45 4.09
C GLY A 70 2.99 5.53 5.36
N ASN A 71 3.42 6.71 5.78
CA ASN A 71 4.33 6.89 6.92
C ASN A 71 3.83 6.29 8.25
N TYR A 72 2.53 6.33 8.51
CA TYR A 72 1.89 5.79 9.71
C TYR A 72 2.24 4.32 9.97
N VAL A 73 2.27 3.48 8.91
CA VAL A 73 2.43 2.03 9.07
C VAL A 73 3.79 1.66 9.66
N SER A 74 4.82 2.49 9.47
CA SER A 74 6.19 2.23 9.89
C SER A 74 6.39 2.23 11.41
N ALA A 75 5.40 2.70 12.18
CA ALA A 75 5.38 2.62 13.65
C ALA A 75 4.15 1.85 14.20
N PHE A 76 3.27 1.39 13.31
CA PHE A 76 1.99 0.80 13.66
C PHE A 76 2.12 -0.62 14.22
N LYS A 77 1.36 -0.93 15.28
CA LYS A 77 1.17 -2.28 15.82
C LYS A 77 -0.24 -2.73 15.50
N TRP A 78 -0.37 -3.65 14.55
CA TRP A 78 -1.66 -4.06 14.02
C TRP A 78 -2.60 -4.66 15.09
N GLU A 79 -2.04 -5.28 16.13
CA GLU A 79 -2.77 -5.86 17.25
C GLU A 79 -3.52 -4.79 18.06
N ASP A 80 -3.00 -3.56 18.09
CA ASP A 80 -3.67 -2.44 18.78
C ASP A 80 -4.98 -2.05 18.07
N SER A 81 -5.20 -2.52 16.83
CA SER A 81 -6.35 -2.18 15.98
C SER A 81 -7.43 -3.26 15.86
N VAL A 82 -7.27 -4.40 16.55
CA VAL A 82 -8.21 -5.52 16.47
C VAL A 82 -8.84 -5.82 17.83
N GLY A 83 -9.88 -6.65 17.83
CA GLY A 83 -10.59 -7.02 19.06
C GLY A 83 -11.53 -5.92 19.58
N PRO A 84 -12.03 -6.05 20.82
CA PRO A 84 -13.00 -5.11 21.39
C PRO A 84 -12.45 -3.69 21.48
N ARG A 85 -13.18 -2.72 20.91
CA ARG A 85 -12.72 -1.33 20.72
C ARG A 85 -12.37 -0.62 22.03
N GLU A 86 -13.01 -0.99 23.13
CA GLU A 86 -12.78 -0.48 24.48
C GLU A 86 -11.45 -0.93 25.10
N LEU A 87 -10.86 -2.01 24.59
CA LEU A 87 -9.56 -2.52 25.04
C LEU A 87 -8.40 -2.01 24.18
N ARG A 88 -8.70 -1.37 23.03
CA ARG A 88 -7.68 -0.87 22.10
C ARG A 88 -6.98 0.35 22.69
N PRO A 89 -5.62 0.35 22.73
CA PRO A 89 -4.89 1.44 23.35
C PRO A 89 -4.85 2.68 22.45
N LYS A 90 -4.81 3.86 23.07
CA LYS A 90 -4.40 5.09 22.36
C LYS A 90 -2.89 5.07 22.15
N ARG A 91 -2.43 5.43 20.95
CA ARG A 91 -1.01 5.50 20.59
C ARG A 91 -0.64 6.88 20.09
N LEU A 92 0.60 7.29 20.35
CA LEU A 92 1.19 8.44 19.68
C LEU A 92 1.65 7.97 18.30
N ASP A 93 1.04 8.52 17.25
CA ASP A 93 1.55 8.40 15.89
C ASP A 93 2.71 9.37 15.69
N LEU A 94 3.89 8.81 15.39
CA LEU A 94 5.12 9.58 15.21
C LEU A 94 5.22 10.22 13.83
N ALA A 95 4.53 9.67 12.82
CA ALA A 95 4.56 10.18 11.46
C ALA A 95 3.87 11.54 11.38
N TRP A 96 2.64 11.63 11.90
CA TRP A 96 1.82 12.84 11.81
C TRP A 96 1.68 13.59 13.13
N ARG A 97 2.35 13.12 14.19
CA ARG A 97 2.36 13.73 15.53
C ARG A 97 0.95 13.87 16.10
N THR A 98 0.15 12.83 15.94
CA THR A 98 -1.24 12.76 16.40
C THR A 98 -1.44 11.66 17.43
N ILE A 99 -2.59 11.67 18.11
CA ILE A 99 -3.00 10.55 18.95
C ILE A 99 -3.95 9.68 18.12
N GLU A 100 -3.51 8.46 17.83
CA GLU A 100 -4.34 7.42 17.21
C GLU A 100 -5.16 6.72 18.30
N THR A 101 -6.47 6.62 18.09
CA THR A 101 -7.41 6.01 19.05
C THR A 101 -7.62 4.51 18.83
N ASN A 102 -7.22 4.01 17.66
CA ASN A 102 -7.42 2.66 17.15
C ASN A 102 -8.89 2.19 17.12
N GLN A 103 -9.84 3.13 17.12
CA GLN A 103 -11.27 2.83 17.04
C GLN A 103 -11.68 2.29 15.67
N PHE A 104 -10.91 2.61 14.63
CA PHE A 104 -10.99 2.02 13.30
C PHE A 104 -9.72 1.22 13.04
N GLY A 105 -9.85 -0.06 12.72
CA GLY A 105 -8.71 -0.94 12.45
C GLY A 105 -8.97 -1.87 11.27
N ILE A 106 -8.19 -2.96 11.20
CA ILE A 106 -8.19 -3.87 10.04
C ILE A 106 -9.58 -4.43 9.76
N ALA A 107 -10.31 -4.84 10.80
CA ALA A 107 -11.61 -5.47 10.63
C ALA A 107 -12.69 -4.47 10.22
N GLU A 108 -12.68 -3.26 10.79
CA GLU A 108 -13.55 -2.17 10.33
C GLU A 108 -13.24 -1.77 8.89
N PHE A 109 -11.97 -1.79 8.49
CA PHE A 109 -11.56 -1.49 7.12
C PHE A 109 -12.01 -2.59 6.14
N HIS A 110 -11.92 -3.86 6.53
CA HIS A 110 -12.48 -4.97 5.76
C HIS A 110 -13.98 -4.76 5.50
N ASP A 111 -14.75 -4.51 6.56
CA ASP A 111 -16.18 -4.22 6.48
C ASP A 111 -16.49 -3.02 5.57
N TRP A 112 -15.69 -1.96 5.70
CA TRP A 112 -15.84 -0.76 4.89
C TRP A 112 -15.57 -1.05 3.41
N CYS A 113 -14.53 -1.83 3.09
CA CYS A 113 -14.22 -2.24 1.71
C CYS A 113 -15.33 -3.10 1.09
N GLN A 114 -15.91 -4.04 1.86
CA GLN A 114 -17.05 -4.82 1.40
C GLN A 114 -18.24 -3.93 1.03
N GLN A 115 -18.50 -2.89 1.84
CA GLN A 115 -19.53 -1.93 1.51
C GLN A 115 -19.14 -1.07 0.31
N ALA A 116 -17.91 -0.58 0.22
CA ALA A 116 -17.44 0.25 -0.89
C ALA A 116 -17.31 -0.50 -2.23
N ASN A 117 -17.44 -1.84 -2.23
CA ASN A 117 -17.20 -2.69 -3.40
C ASN A 117 -15.78 -2.50 -4.00
N THR A 118 -14.79 -2.47 -3.11
CA THR A 118 -13.36 -2.32 -3.45
C THR A 118 -12.56 -3.44 -2.80
N ALA A 119 -11.50 -3.90 -3.47
CA ALA A 119 -10.47 -4.68 -2.83
C ALA A 119 -9.59 -3.77 -1.96
N TYR A 120 -8.70 -4.36 -1.16
CA TYR A 120 -7.70 -3.60 -0.44
C TYR A 120 -6.31 -4.22 -0.51
N MET A 121 -5.33 -3.31 -0.50
CA MET A 121 -3.90 -3.59 -0.52
C MET A 121 -3.32 -3.23 0.85
N MET A 122 -2.88 -4.25 1.60
CA MET A 122 -2.47 -4.09 3.00
C MET A 122 -0.97 -3.79 3.10
N ALA A 123 -0.62 -2.68 3.74
CA ALA A 123 0.76 -2.36 4.08
C ALA A 123 1.15 -2.95 5.43
N ILE A 124 2.36 -3.49 5.52
CA ILE A 124 2.91 -4.07 6.75
C ILE A 124 4.00 -3.18 7.35
N ASN A 125 4.15 -3.23 8.67
CA ASN A 125 5.20 -2.48 9.35
C ASN A 125 6.57 -3.19 9.19
N LEU A 126 7.44 -2.62 8.35
CA LEU A 126 8.86 -2.97 8.26
C LEU A 126 9.79 -1.83 8.73
N GLY A 127 9.22 -0.81 9.40
CA GLY A 127 9.97 0.29 10.03
C GLY A 127 10.47 -0.16 11.40
N SER A 128 9.57 -0.17 12.38
CA SER A 128 9.83 -0.57 13.77
C SER A 128 9.59 -2.05 14.06
N ARG A 129 9.07 -2.81 13.09
CA ARG A 129 8.75 -4.25 13.19
C ARG A 129 9.40 -5.05 12.05
N GLY A 130 9.12 -6.35 11.99
CA GLY A 130 9.76 -7.23 11.01
C GLY A 130 8.95 -8.49 10.67
N ILE A 131 9.68 -9.55 10.29
CA ILE A 131 9.13 -10.74 9.64
C ILE A 131 8.05 -11.45 10.46
N ASP A 132 8.28 -11.70 11.76
CA ASP A 132 7.33 -12.46 12.57
C ASP A 132 6.00 -11.71 12.73
N ASP A 133 6.09 -10.40 12.94
CA ASP A 133 4.92 -9.53 13.06
C ASP A 133 4.10 -9.48 11.76
N ALA A 134 4.80 -9.44 10.62
CA ALA A 134 4.19 -9.50 9.30
C ALA A 134 3.51 -10.86 9.05
N ARG A 135 4.16 -11.97 9.43
CA ARG A 135 3.60 -13.32 9.33
C ARG A 135 2.35 -13.47 10.21
N ASN A 136 2.40 -12.97 11.44
CA ASN A 136 1.29 -13.02 12.39
C ASN A 136 0.07 -12.24 11.86
N LEU A 137 0.30 -11.08 11.23
CA LEU A 137 -0.77 -10.32 10.57
C LEU A 137 -1.37 -11.08 9.38
N LEU A 138 -0.54 -11.71 8.55
CA LEU A 138 -1.01 -12.54 7.43
C LEU A 138 -1.87 -13.71 7.92
N GLU A 139 -1.39 -14.42 8.95
CA GLU A 139 -2.14 -15.51 9.58
C GLU A 139 -3.47 -15.01 10.15
N TYR A 140 -3.48 -13.89 10.88
CA TYR A 140 -4.71 -13.28 11.39
C TYR A 140 -5.69 -12.98 10.28
N CYS A 141 -5.25 -12.39 9.17
CA CYS A 141 -6.13 -11.98 8.08
C CYS A 141 -6.61 -13.15 7.23
N ASN A 142 -5.74 -14.10 6.88
CA ASN A 142 -6.00 -15.06 5.80
C ASN A 142 -6.06 -16.53 6.27
N ASP A 143 -5.63 -16.88 7.48
CA ASP A 143 -5.69 -18.29 7.93
C ASP A 143 -7.12 -18.72 8.26
N ASN A 144 -7.45 -19.97 7.92
CA ASN A 144 -8.66 -20.64 8.39
C ASN A 144 -8.40 -22.09 8.84
N SER A 145 -7.13 -22.45 9.10
CA SER A 145 -6.74 -23.83 9.43
C SER A 145 -6.99 -24.22 10.89
N GLY A 146 -7.28 -23.24 11.77
CA GLY A 146 -7.38 -23.42 13.22
C GLY A 146 -6.09 -23.03 13.95
N ALA A 147 -5.21 -22.26 13.30
CA ALA A 147 -4.04 -21.68 13.93
C ALA A 147 -4.43 -20.49 14.83
N ALA A 148 -3.54 -20.14 15.76
CA ALA A 148 -3.86 -19.22 16.86
C ALA A 148 -4.33 -17.84 16.38
N TRP A 149 -3.70 -17.27 15.34
CA TRP A 149 -4.09 -15.95 14.86
C TRP A 149 -5.38 -15.98 14.04
N GLY A 150 -5.58 -17.01 13.22
CA GLY A 150 -6.83 -17.24 12.51
C GLY A 150 -8.00 -17.42 13.49
N ASP A 151 -7.84 -18.21 14.54
CA ASP A 151 -8.86 -18.40 15.57
C ASP A 151 -9.09 -17.14 16.41
N LEU A 152 -8.07 -16.32 16.64
CA LEU A 152 -8.24 -15.01 17.27
C LEU A 152 -9.12 -14.08 16.41
N ARG A 153 -8.95 -14.09 15.08
CA ARG A 153 -9.85 -13.37 14.16
C ARG A 153 -11.30 -13.83 14.32
N LYS A 154 -11.53 -15.15 14.41
CA LYS A 154 -12.87 -15.72 14.65
C LYS A 154 -13.44 -15.26 15.99
N GLN A 155 -12.64 -15.25 17.05
CA GLN A 155 -13.03 -14.75 18.38
C GLN A 155 -13.37 -13.25 18.36
N HIS A 156 -12.72 -12.48 17.48
CA HIS A 156 -13.04 -11.06 17.25
C HIS A 156 -14.30 -10.85 16.39
N GLY A 157 -15.02 -11.91 16.01
CA GLY A 157 -16.30 -11.84 15.30
C GLY A 157 -16.22 -12.04 13.79
N TYR A 158 -15.05 -12.42 13.25
CA TYR A 158 -14.84 -12.60 11.81
C TYR A 158 -14.46 -14.06 11.50
N PRO A 159 -15.46 -14.95 11.32
CA PRO A 159 -15.20 -16.38 11.12
C PRO A 159 -14.41 -16.65 9.83
N GLU A 160 -14.80 -16.00 8.74
CA GLU A 160 -14.16 -16.14 7.43
C GLU A 160 -12.87 -15.33 7.33
N PRO A 161 -11.88 -15.82 6.56
CA PRO A 161 -10.69 -15.05 6.25
C PRO A 161 -11.03 -13.82 5.39
N PHE A 162 -10.21 -12.80 5.56
CA PHE A 162 -10.26 -11.55 4.82
C PHE A 162 -9.79 -11.68 3.37
N ASN A 163 -9.03 -12.75 3.06
CA ASN A 163 -8.55 -13.08 1.71
C ASN A 163 -7.81 -11.92 1.03
N ILE A 164 -6.92 -11.25 1.78
CA ILE A 164 -6.13 -10.14 1.27
C ILE A 164 -5.09 -10.69 0.30
N ARG A 165 -5.13 -10.24 -0.95
CA ARG A 165 -4.19 -10.67 -2.00
C ARG A 165 -2.96 -9.78 -2.13
N MET A 166 -3.14 -8.46 -2.06
CA MET A 166 -2.07 -7.48 -2.32
C MET A 166 -1.46 -6.96 -1.02
N TRP A 167 -0.13 -7.03 -0.90
CA TRP A 167 0.59 -6.64 0.31
C TRP A 167 1.79 -5.75 0.02
N CYS A 168 1.81 -4.54 0.58
CA CYS A 168 2.96 -3.65 0.53
C CYS A 168 3.95 -3.97 1.65
N LEU A 169 5.18 -4.30 1.29
CA LEU A 169 6.26 -4.64 2.20
C LEU A 169 6.87 -3.37 2.83
N GLY A 170 6.13 -2.68 3.69
CA GLY A 170 6.56 -1.41 4.30
C GLY A 170 5.98 -0.16 3.62
N ASN A 171 6.63 0.98 3.88
CA ASN A 171 6.41 2.25 3.18
C ASN A 171 7.72 3.03 3.06
N GLU A 172 8.12 3.39 1.82
CA GLU A 172 9.12 4.43 1.48
C GLU A 172 10.25 4.57 2.52
N ILE A 173 10.95 3.46 2.79
CA ILE A 173 11.90 3.36 3.91
C ILE A 173 13.22 4.12 3.62
N ASP A 174 13.37 4.68 2.42
CA ASP A 174 14.52 5.47 1.95
C ASP A 174 14.54 6.90 2.49
N GLY A 175 13.40 7.43 2.92
CA GLY A 175 13.30 8.79 3.45
C GLY A 175 13.94 8.93 4.85
N PRO A 176 14.81 9.92 5.10
CA PRO A 176 15.38 10.16 6.44
C PRO A 176 14.34 10.60 7.49
N TRP A 177 13.14 10.99 7.07
CA TRP A 177 12.01 11.29 7.96
C TRP A 177 11.26 10.04 8.43
N GLN A 178 11.46 8.90 7.75
CA GLN A 178 10.66 7.71 7.97
C GLN A 178 11.07 7.00 9.26
N VAL A 179 10.07 6.60 10.06
CA VAL A 179 10.33 5.80 11.26
C VAL A 179 10.96 4.48 10.85
N GLY A 180 12.16 4.21 11.38
CA GLY A 180 12.89 3.00 11.04
C GLY A 180 13.43 2.99 9.60
N HIS A 181 13.81 4.17 9.07
CA HIS A 181 14.60 4.32 7.85
C HIS A 181 15.71 3.26 7.75
N LYS A 182 15.93 2.76 6.54
CA LYS A 182 16.94 1.74 6.22
C LYS A 182 17.64 2.12 4.91
N THR A 183 18.88 1.69 4.78
CA THR A 183 19.55 1.65 3.48
C THR A 183 18.85 0.68 2.53
N ALA A 184 19.09 0.82 1.22
CA ALA A 184 18.50 -0.05 0.20
C ALA A 184 18.82 -1.54 0.44
N TYR A 185 20.05 -1.84 0.86
CA TYR A 185 20.46 -3.21 1.20
C TYR A 185 19.73 -3.76 2.43
N GLU A 186 19.68 -2.99 3.53
CA GLU A 186 18.98 -3.40 4.76
C GLU A 186 17.50 -3.65 4.50
N TYR A 187 16.84 -2.74 3.77
CA TYR A 187 15.45 -2.89 3.39
C TYR A 187 15.23 -4.06 2.43
N GLY A 188 16.01 -4.16 1.36
CA GLY A 188 15.90 -5.23 0.37
C GLY A 188 16.07 -6.62 0.97
N ARG A 189 16.99 -6.79 1.92
CA ARG A 189 17.15 -8.04 2.68
C ARG A 189 15.91 -8.34 3.53
N LEU A 190 15.40 -7.37 4.29
CA LEU A 190 14.22 -7.55 5.13
C LEU A 190 12.95 -7.84 4.30
N ALA A 191 12.74 -7.10 3.22
CA ALA A 191 11.63 -7.28 2.31
C ALA A 191 11.68 -8.67 1.66
N ASN A 192 12.84 -9.14 1.21
CA ASN A 192 12.99 -10.47 0.60
C ASN A 192 12.64 -11.61 1.57
N GLU A 193 13.16 -11.58 2.79
CA GLU A 193 12.85 -12.65 3.76
C GLU A 193 11.39 -12.61 4.24
N THR A 194 10.80 -11.41 4.31
CA THR A 194 9.37 -11.25 4.56
C THR A 194 8.54 -11.82 3.41
N ALA A 195 8.90 -11.49 2.15
CA ALA A 195 8.21 -11.96 0.96
C ALA A 195 8.25 -13.48 0.83
N LYS A 196 9.41 -14.11 1.06
CA LYS A 196 9.52 -15.58 1.10
C LYS A 196 8.61 -16.20 2.16
N THR A 197 8.48 -15.56 3.31
CA THR A 197 7.58 -16.02 4.38
C THR A 197 6.12 -15.97 3.91
N TYR A 198 5.72 -14.91 3.21
CA TYR A 198 4.39 -14.77 2.63
C TYR A 198 4.13 -15.82 1.55
N ARG A 199 5.10 -16.06 0.66
CA ARG A 199 5.02 -17.13 -0.36
C ARG A 199 4.90 -18.54 0.23
N LYS A 200 5.50 -18.77 1.41
CA LYS A 200 5.35 -20.05 2.11
C LYS A 200 3.96 -20.25 2.72
N PHE A 201 3.25 -19.16 2.97
CA PHE A 201 1.87 -19.20 3.39
C PHE A 201 0.93 -19.40 2.19
N ASP A 202 1.11 -18.58 1.15
CA ASP A 202 0.31 -18.63 -0.07
C ASP A 202 1.14 -18.09 -1.26
N GLU A 203 1.32 -18.92 -2.28
CA GLU A 203 2.10 -18.59 -3.48
C GLU A 203 1.36 -17.61 -4.41
N ASP A 204 0.03 -17.47 -4.29
CA ASP A 204 -0.82 -16.63 -5.15
C ASP A 204 -0.98 -15.18 -4.66
N LEU A 205 -0.31 -14.82 -3.56
CA LEU A 205 -0.25 -13.45 -3.05
C LEU A 205 0.51 -12.53 -4.01
N GLU A 206 0.19 -11.25 -3.96
CA GLU A 206 0.84 -10.19 -4.73
C GLU A 206 1.62 -9.28 -3.79
N LEU A 207 2.94 -9.23 -3.93
CA LEU A 207 3.85 -8.59 -3.00
C LEU A 207 4.52 -7.39 -3.65
N ILE A 208 4.34 -6.21 -3.05
CA ILE A 208 4.80 -4.92 -3.54
C ILE A 208 5.96 -4.45 -2.67
N VAL A 209 7.16 -4.36 -3.24
CA VAL A 209 8.33 -3.76 -2.58
C VAL A 209 8.34 -2.24 -2.81
N CYS A 210 8.86 -1.47 -1.87
CA CYS A 210 8.88 -0.02 -1.96
C CYS A 210 10.05 0.47 -2.81
N GLY A 211 9.77 1.22 -3.88
CA GLY A 211 10.77 2.07 -4.53
C GLY A 211 11.03 3.35 -3.73
N SER A 212 11.75 4.29 -4.34
CA SER A 212 12.08 5.57 -3.70
C SER A 212 10.84 6.39 -3.35
N SER A 213 10.98 7.25 -2.34
CA SER A 213 9.96 8.23 -1.91
C SER A 213 9.64 9.26 -3.01
N ASN A 214 10.57 9.51 -3.93
CA ASN A 214 10.40 10.33 -5.14
C ASN A 214 11.67 10.27 -6.01
N ASP A 215 11.55 10.77 -7.24
CA ASP A 215 12.62 10.84 -8.24
C ASP A 215 13.71 11.89 -7.97
N LYS A 216 13.66 12.58 -6.83
CA LYS A 216 14.69 13.55 -6.39
C LYS A 216 15.50 13.04 -5.21
N MET A 217 15.23 11.83 -4.73
CA MET A 217 16.02 11.21 -3.67
C MET A 217 17.46 11.02 -4.14
N ALA A 218 18.43 11.29 -3.27
CA ALA A 218 19.85 11.11 -3.60
C ALA A 218 20.21 9.65 -3.94
N THR A 219 19.39 8.71 -3.47
CA THR A 219 19.50 7.28 -3.71
C THR A 219 18.79 6.81 -4.97
N TYR A 220 18.00 7.64 -5.65
CA TYR A 220 17.30 7.26 -6.88
C TYR A 220 18.25 7.32 -8.10
N PRO A 221 18.27 6.32 -9.01
CA PRO A 221 17.52 5.06 -9.03
C PRO A 221 18.30 3.85 -8.45
N GLU A 222 19.40 4.09 -7.72
CA GLU A 222 20.23 3.03 -7.12
C GLU A 222 19.45 2.26 -6.04
N TRP A 223 18.51 2.92 -5.35
CA TRP A 223 17.59 2.31 -4.40
C TRP A 223 16.82 1.15 -5.02
N GLU A 224 16.11 1.40 -6.13
CA GLU A 224 15.33 0.38 -6.82
C GLU A 224 16.22 -0.78 -7.28
N ALA A 225 17.41 -0.46 -7.81
CA ALA A 225 18.34 -1.48 -8.29
C ALA A 225 18.82 -2.41 -7.18
N GLU A 226 19.23 -1.87 -6.04
CA GLU A 226 19.71 -2.65 -4.91
C GLU A 226 18.57 -3.44 -4.24
N VAL A 227 17.40 -2.81 -4.02
CA VAL A 227 16.24 -3.48 -3.42
C VAL A 227 15.78 -4.65 -4.27
N LEU A 228 15.68 -4.46 -5.59
CA LEU A 228 15.33 -5.53 -6.51
C LEU A 228 16.44 -6.58 -6.59
N ASP A 229 17.72 -6.22 -6.54
CA ASP A 229 18.80 -7.21 -6.53
C ASP A 229 18.66 -8.17 -5.33
N GLN A 230 18.20 -7.67 -4.19
CA GLN A 230 17.94 -8.49 -3.01
C GLN A 230 16.64 -9.29 -3.08
N SER A 231 15.59 -8.81 -3.74
CA SER A 231 14.20 -9.32 -3.57
C SER A 231 13.49 -9.80 -4.85
N TYR A 232 14.08 -9.64 -6.04
CA TYR A 232 13.38 -9.82 -7.33
C TYR A 232 12.53 -11.10 -7.46
N GLU A 233 13.05 -12.25 -7.02
CA GLU A 233 12.41 -13.56 -7.23
C GLU A 233 11.26 -13.83 -6.26
N SER A 234 11.07 -12.99 -5.24
CA SER A 234 10.03 -13.17 -4.22
C SER A 234 8.89 -12.15 -4.28
N VAL A 235 9.04 -11.08 -5.09
CA VAL A 235 8.09 -9.97 -5.21
C VAL A 235 7.49 -9.89 -6.62
N ASP A 236 6.36 -9.18 -6.75
CA ASP A 236 5.64 -9.02 -8.03
C ASP A 236 5.65 -7.58 -8.53
N TYR A 237 5.74 -6.59 -7.63
CA TYR A 237 5.71 -5.17 -7.98
C TYR A 237 6.77 -4.38 -7.23
N ILE A 238 7.20 -3.26 -7.81
CA ILE A 238 7.93 -2.19 -7.13
C ILE A 238 7.16 -0.87 -7.26
N SER A 239 6.89 -0.22 -6.13
CA SER A 239 6.13 1.03 -6.14
C SER A 239 6.96 2.23 -6.59
N LEU A 240 6.30 3.27 -7.13
CA LEU A 240 6.86 4.61 -7.31
C LEU A 240 5.92 5.66 -6.72
N HIS A 241 6.48 6.83 -6.37
CA HIS A 241 5.70 7.89 -5.74
C HIS A 241 6.08 9.25 -6.32
N LYS A 242 5.07 10.00 -6.76
CA LYS A 242 5.28 11.29 -7.40
C LYS A 242 4.15 12.25 -7.02
N TYR A 243 4.54 13.43 -6.55
CA TYR A 243 3.63 14.51 -6.22
C TYR A 243 4.08 15.78 -6.95
N TRP A 244 3.11 16.58 -7.37
CA TRP A 244 3.36 17.88 -7.99
C TRP A 244 2.64 18.99 -7.24
N ASN A 245 3.21 20.19 -7.31
CA ASN A 245 2.59 21.40 -6.82
C ASN A 245 2.88 22.53 -7.81
N ASN A 246 2.10 23.61 -7.70
CA ASN A 246 2.32 24.82 -8.50
C ASN A 246 2.60 26.03 -7.58
N TYR A 247 3.50 25.89 -6.61
CA TYR A 247 3.90 27.02 -5.76
C TYR A 247 4.50 28.20 -6.54
N PRO A 248 5.29 27.99 -7.62
CA PRO A 248 5.78 29.09 -8.45
C PRO A 248 4.69 29.83 -9.24
N LYS A 249 3.46 29.28 -9.29
CA LYS A 249 2.34 29.77 -10.12
C LYS A 249 2.66 29.80 -11.62
N ASP A 250 3.51 28.88 -12.08
CA ASP A 250 3.82 28.66 -13.48
C ASP A 250 2.92 27.57 -14.05
N THR A 251 1.80 27.99 -14.62
CA THR A 251 0.78 27.07 -15.16
C THR A 251 1.31 26.25 -16.34
N LEU A 252 2.14 26.83 -17.21
CA LEU A 252 2.61 26.12 -18.39
C LEU A 252 3.60 25.02 -17.99
N ASN A 253 4.51 25.31 -17.07
CA ASN A 253 5.44 24.31 -16.58
C ASN A 253 4.72 23.22 -15.77
N TYR A 254 3.74 23.59 -14.95
CA TYR A 254 2.95 22.62 -14.18
C TYR A 254 2.18 21.64 -15.08
N LEU A 255 1.57 22.12 -16.18
CA LEU A 255 0.89 21.24 -17.13
C LEU A 255 1.85 20.33 -17.92
N ALA A 256 3.14 20.69 -17.99
CA ALA A 256 4.18 19.86 -18.59
C ALA A 256 4.76 18.80 -17.63
N SER A 257 4.37 18.78 -16.35
CA SER A 257 4.95 17.87 -15.35
C SER A 257 4.71 16.38 -15.61
N HIS A 258 3.79 16.02 -16.51
CA HIS A 258 3.58 14.64 -16.94
C HIS A 258 4.80 14.04 -17.69
N TYR A 259 5.64 14.88 -18.31
CA TYR A 259 6.90 14.40 -18.92
C TYR A 259 7.84 13.81 -17.87
N GLU A 260 7.93 14.43 -16.69
CA GLU A 260 8.73 13.89 -15.59
C GLU A 260 8.20 12.52 -15.12
N LEU A 261 6.88 12.30 -15.17
CA LEU A 261 6.30 11.00 -14.83
C LEU A 261 6.69 9.92 -15.85
N ASP A 262 6.61 10.23 -17.15
CA ASP A 262 6.96 9.30 -18.21
C ASP A 262 8.44 8.87 -18.11
N GLU A 263 9.34 9.82 -17.85
CA GLU A 263 10.76 9.54 -17.62
C GLU A 263 10.98 8.71 -16.35
N TYR A 264 10.27 8.99 -15.27
CA TYR A 264 10.36 8.23 -14.02
C TYR A 264 9.92 6.77 -14.23
N ILE A 265 8.75 6.55 -14.83
CA ILE A 265 8.25 5.21 -15.18
C ILE A 265 9.25 4.49 -16.09
N GLY A 266 9.76 5.18 -17.12
CA GLY A 266 10.75 4.63 -18.05
C GLY A 266 12.04 4.20 -17.36
N THR A 267 12.51 4.96 -16.38
CA THR A 267 13.71 4.67 -15.60
C THR A 267 13.51 3.44 -14.71
N VAL A 268 12.44 3.41 -13.91
CA VAL A 268 12.14 2.25 -13.04
C VAL A 268 11.94 0.98 -13.87
N ARG A 269 11.23 1.06 -15.00
CA ARG A 269 11.09 -0.07 -15.94
C ARG A 269 12.44 -0.59 -16.44
N SER A 270 13.38 0.32 -16.71
CA SER A 270 14.72 -0.04 -17.17
C SER A 270 15.53 -0.74 -16.07
N VAL A 271 15.39 -0.30 -14.81
CA VAL A 271 16.00 -0.96 -13.64
C VAL A 271 15.43 -2.37 -13.46
N ILE A 272 14.11 -2.54 -13.54
CA ILE A 272 13.45 -3.86 -13.48
C ILE A 272 14.06 -4.79 -14.55
N GLN A 273 14.14 -4.35 -15.81
CA GLN A 273 14.69 -5.14 -16.90
C GLN A 273 16.16 -5.51 -16.68
N TYR A 274 16.96 -4.56 -16.19
CA TYR A 274 18.36 -4.79 -15.84
C TYR A 274 18.51 -5.88 -14.77
N ILE A 275 17.75 -5.79 -13.66
CA ILE A 275 17.85 -6.77 -12.58
C ILE A 275 17.29 -8.13 -13.01
N LYS A 276 16.20 -8.18 -13.78
CA LYS A 276 15.69 -9.42 -14.37
C LYS A 276 16.77 -10.15 -15.14
N ALA A 277 17.48 -9.43 -16.03
CA ALA A 277 18.55 -9.97 -16.85
C ALA A 277 19.76 -10.39 -16.01
N LYS A 278 20.19 -9.55 -15.06
CA LYS A 278 21.30 -9.82 -14.13
C LYS A 278 21.09 -11.12 -13.36
N LYS A 279 19.88 -11.30 -12.80
CA LYS A 279 19.52 -12.47 -11.99
C LYS A 279 19.10 -13.68 -12.83
N ARG A 280 18.84 -13.49 -14.14
CA ARG A 280 18.22 -14.49 -15.01
C ARG A 280 16.89 -15.00 -14.44
N ALA A 281 16.15 -14.08 -13.81
CA ALA A 281 14.91 -14.38 -13.12
C ALA A 281 13.85 -14.85 -14.11
N LYS A 282 13.02 -15.79 -13.67
CA LYS A 282 11.94 -16.36 -14.48
C LYS A 282 10.62 -15.61 -14.30
N ASN A 283 10.40 -15.01 -13.14
CA ASN A 283 9.24 -14.17 -12.87
C ASN A 283 9.43 -12.76 -13.45
N ASP A 284 8.32 -12.07 -13.60
CA ASP A 284 8.26 -10.66 -13.95
C ASP A 284 7.98 -9.84 -12.69
N VAL A 285 8.58 -8.66 -12.64
CA VAL A 285 8.25 -7.63 -11.64
C VAL A 285 7.70 -6.45 -12.41
N TYR A 286 6.61 -5.86 -11.91
CA TYR A 286 5.92 -4.74 -12.52
C TYR A 286 6.03 -3.49 -11.65
N ILE A 287 5.48 -2.39 -12.15
CA ILE A 287 5.32 -1.14 -11.45
C ILE A 287 3.87 -1.07 -10.94
#